data_AF-A0A1V9VX12-F1
#
_entry.id   AF-A0A1V9VX12-F1
#
_cell.length_a   1.000
_cell.length_b   1.000
_cell.length_c   1.000
_cell.angle_alpha   90.00
_cell.angle_beta   90.00
_cell.angle_gamma   90.00
#
_symmetry.space_group_name_H-M   'P 1'
#
loop_
_entity.id
_entity.type
_entity.pdbx_description
1 polymer ?
#
loop_
_entity_poly.entity_id
_entity_poly.type
_entity_poly.pdbx_seq_one_letter_code
_entity_poly.pdbx_strand_id
1 'polypeptide(L)' 'MRVMVSTNRFNLATARQIVGLKRMWFITFGKGLVLTEGITQGEVRELYSKIYSHTDSRQCR' A
#
# COMPACT_ATOMS: atom_id res chain seq x y z
N MET A 1 -1.38 -3.92 28.96
CA MET A 1 -0.34 -4.39 28.02
C MET A 1 0.12 -3.21 27.17
N ARG A 2 1.33 -2.69 27.39
CA ARG A 2 1.92 -1.69 26.49
C ARG A 2 2.58 -2.44 25.34
N VAL A 3 2.02 -2.30 24.13
CA VAL A 3 2.69 -2.79 22.91
C VAL A 3 3.85 -1.86 22.63
N MET A 4 5.04 -2.27 23.07
CA MET A 4 6.30 -1.63 22.70
C MET A 4 6.55 -1.95 21.22
N VAL A 5 6.11 -1.05 20.34
CA VAL A 5 6.45 -1.12 18.91
C VAL A 5 7.93 -0.81 18.81
N SER A 6 8.74 -1.85 18.83
CA SER A 6 10.18 -1.79 18.64
C SER A 6 10.46 -1.18 17.26
N THR A 7 11.06 0.01 17.29
CA THR A 7 11.34 0.92 16.17
C THR A 7 12.44 0.42 15.22
N ASN A 8 12.61 -0.90 15.05
CA ASN A 8 13.70 -1.49 14.27
C ASN A 8 13.28 -2.64 13.33
N ARG A 9 11.97 -2.83 13.08
CA ARG A 9 11.46 -3.87 12.17
C ARG A 9 10.93 -3.23 10.88
N PHE A 10 11.81 -3.06 9.90
CA PHE A 10 11.39 -2.94 8.50
C PHE A 10 10.76 -4.28 8.09
N ASN A 11 9.51 -4.53 8.51
CA ASN A 11 8.76 -5.70 8.09
C ASN A 11 8.47 -5.54 6.60
N LEU A 12 9.15 -6.36 5.79
CA LEU A 12 8.81 -6.56 4.39
C LEU A 12 7.32 -6.90 4.27
N ALA A 13 6.67 -6.33 3.25
CA ALA A 13 5.28 -6.60 3.00
C ALA A 13 5.08 -8.07 2.60
N THR A 14 4.02 -8.70 3.12
CA THR A 14 3.68 -10.07 2.74
C THR A 14 3.25 -10.10 1.27
N ALA A 15 3.63 -11.14 0.53
CA ALA A 15 3.26 -11.31 -0.89
C ALA A 15 1.75 -11.12 -1.15
N ARG A 16 0.88 -11.55 -0.23
CA ARG A 16 -0.58 -11.35 -0.32
C ARG A 16 -0.98 -9.87 -0.32
N GLN A 17 -0.34 -9.05 0.51
CA GLN A 17 -0.61 -7.60 0.58
C GLN A 17 -0.18 -6.92 -0.72
N ILE A 18 0.95 -7.33 -1.29
CA ILE A 18 1.47 -6.81 -2.56
C ILE A 18 0.51 -7.14 -3.72
N VAL A 19 0.01 -8.38 -3.79
CA VAL A 19 -0.96 -8.77 -4.84
C VAL A 19 -2.24 -7.95 -4.74
N GLY A 20 -2.79 -7.79 -3.53
CA GLY A 20 -3.97 -6.94 -3.29
C GLY A 20 -3.73 -5.49 -3.72
N LEU A 21 -2.58 -4.93 -3.37
CA LEU A 21 -2.20 -3.56 -3.73
C LEU A 21 -2.08 -3.37 -5.24
N LYS A 22 -1.40 -4.28 -5.95
CA LYS A 22 -1.28 -4.23 -7.41
C LYS A 22 -2.64 -4.26 -8.09
N ARG A 23 -3.57 -5.09 -7.60
CA ARG A 23 -4.93 -5.18 -8.12
C ARG A 23 -5.71 -3.88 -7.92
N MET A 24 -5.70 -3.33 -6.70
CA MET A 24 -6.38 -2.06 -6.42
C MET A 24 -5.79 -0.91 -7.22
N TRP A 25 -4.46 -0.84 -7.33
CA TRP A 25 -3.80 0.18 -8.13
C TRP A 25 -4.23 0.13 -9.60
N PHE A 26 -4.28 -1.06 -10.18
CA PHE A 26 -4.74 -1.25 -11.56
C PHE A 26 -6.20 -0.82 -11.73
N ILE A 27 -7.09 -1.16 -10.79
CA ILE A 27 -8.50 -0.76 -10.84
C ILE A 27 -8.65 0.77 -10.73
N THR A 28 -7.93 1.40 -9.81
CA THR A 28 -8.06 2.84 -9.54
C THR A 28 -7.44 3.72 -10.62
N PHE A 29 -6.29 3.32 -11.16
CA PHE A 29 -5.49 4.16 -12.08
C PHE A 29 -5.37 3.60 -13.50
N GLY A 30 -5.79 2.36 -13.76
CA GLY A 30 -5.64 1.70 -15.07
C GLY A 30 -4.20 1.37 -15.45
N LYS A 31 -3.25 1.42 -14.50
CA LYS A 31 -1.81 1.22 -14.74
C LYS A 31 -1.27 0.05 -13.95
N GLY A 32 -0.31 -0.68 -14.53
CA GLY A 32 0.40 -1.74 -13.82
C GLY A 32 1.30 -1.16 -12.73
N LEU A 33 1.24 -1.74 -11.53
CA LEU A 33 2.14 -1.39 -10.42
C LEU A 33 3.31 -2.37 -10.37
N VAL A 34 4.50 -1.91 -10.74
CA VAL A 34 5.74 -2.66 -10.58
C VAL A 34 6.34 -2.27 -9.23
N LEU A 35 6.51 -3.27 -8.36
CA LEU A 35 7.17 -3.11 -7.07
C LEU A 35 8.50 -3.86 -7.14
N THR A 36 9.57 -3.22 -6.70
CA THR A 36 10.89 -3.83 -6.55
C THR A 36 10.91 -4.77 -5.34
N GLU A 37 11.75 -5.81 -5.38
CA GLU A 37 11.98 -6.66 -4.21
C GLU A 37 12.56 -5.79 -3.08
N GLY A 38 11.93 -5.82 -1.91
CA GLY A 38 12.34 -4.94 -0.79
C GLY A 38 11.27 -4.00 -0.25
N ILE A 39 10.06 -3.97 -0.81
CA ILE A 39 9.06 -2.99 -0.37
C ILE A 39 8.68 -3.17 1.10
N THR A 40 8.74 -2.06 1.83
CA THR A 40 8.44 -2.00 3.26
C THR A 40 6.94 -1.87 3.49
N GLN A 41 6.47 -2.26 4.67
CA GLN A 41 5.07 -2.01 5.06
C GLN A 41 4.68 -0.52 5.04
N GLY A 42 5.64 0.38 5.27
CA GLY A 42 5.41 1.83 5.20
C GLY A 42 5.04 2.30 3.79
N GLU A 43 5.83 1.90 2.79
CA GLU A 43 5.56 2.22 1.39
C GLU A 43 4.25 1.61 0.89
N VAL A 44 3.94 0.38 1.31
CA VAL A 44 2.63 -0.23 1.01
C VAL A 44 1.50 0.62 1.57
N ARG A 45 1.62 1.11 2.82
CA ARG A 45 0.61 1.97 3.44
C ARG A 45 0.44 3.29 2.68
N GLU A 46 1.53 3.92 2.24
CA GLU A 46 1.46 5.13 1.43
C GLU A 46 0.76 4.90 0.09
N LEU A 47 1.03 3.76 -0.58
CA LEU A 47 0.37 3.40 -1.83
C LEU A 47 -1.12 3.18 -1.64
N TYR A 48 -1.54 2.55 -0.53
CA TYR A 48 -2.95 2.46 -0.14
C TYR A 48 -3.57 3.84 0.07
N SER A 49 -2.91 4.72 0.82
CA SER A 49 -3.41 6.09 1.04
C SER A 49 -3.58 6.87 -0.27
N LYS A 50 -2.67 6.72 -1.24
CA LYS A 50 -2.82 7.32 -2.58
C LYS A 50 -4.04 6.77 -3.33
N ILE A 51 -4.26 5.45 -3.29
CA ILE A 51 -5.43 4.82 -3.90
C ILE A 51 -6.74 5.38 -3.30
N TYR A 52 -6.81 5.45 -1.97
CA TYR A 52 -8.00 5.97 -1.28
C TYR A 52 -8.24 7.45 -1.57
N SER A 53 -7.20 8.29 -1.52
CA SER A 53 -7.32 9.72 -1.84
C SER A 53 -7.78 9.97 -3.28
N HIS A 54 -7.33 9.16 -4.24
CA HIS A 54 -7.80 9.25 -5.62
C HIS A 54 -9.26 8.75 -5.79
N THR A 55 -9.67 7.77 -4.99
CA THR A 55 -11.05 7.27 -5.01
C THR A 55 -12.02 8.27 -4.36
N ASP A 56 -11.60 8.90 -3.27
CA ASP A 56 -12.35 9.92 -2.55
C ASP A 56 -12.54 11.20 -3.39
N SER A 57 -11.45 11.69 -4.02
CA SER A 57 -11.53 12.81 -4.96
C SER A 57 -12.40 12.55 -6.20
N ARG A 58 -12.60 11.29 -6.60
CA ARG A 58 -13.55 10.92 -7.65
C ARG A 58 -14.99 10.82 -7.17
N GLN A 59 -15.24 10.57 -5.88
CA GLN A 59 -16.60 10.56 -5.32
C GLN A 59 -17.16 11.96 -5.08
N CYS A 60 -16.29 12.96 -4.92
CA CYS A 60 -16.70 14.37 -4.79
C CYS A 60 -16.89 15.10 -6.14
N ARG A 61 -17.01 14.39 -7.27
CA ARG A 61 -17.13 15.01 -8.59
C ARG A 61 -18.38 14.55 -9.34
#